data_AF-A0A819V1N5-F1
#
_entry.id   AF-A0A819V1N5-F1
#
_cell.length_a   1.000
_cell.length_b   1.000
_cell.length_c   1.000
_cell.angle_alpha   90.00
_cell.angle_beta   90.00
_cell.angle_gamma   90.00
#
_symmetry.space_group_name_H-M   'P 1'
#
loop_
_entity.id
_entity.type
_entity.pdbx_description
1 polymer ?
#
loop_
_entity_poly.entity_id
_entity_poly.type
_entity_poly.pdbx_seq_one_letter_code
_entity_poly.pdbx_strand_id
1 'polypeptide(L)'
;LTLTFTAKQETNLKKCLSDIESHINICTQTKCRENEENLDIWTQQLILIFYKYCLDHDIWPMINFEQKKVILIGEKKSIDDADKYFLELTTQALKQTHLDIVSRNIVWKYQIDSSTSWESYSYKCNAEIEYAFTFKKLSLVNITNEQSETCIIDFNKKEEIFNSRIRNIQRQNLTSYSLPTNWQFQSINCCRFILSEHLEEYKNIKEKFDLTMLGNYTCIKSIERVQNQRWYKQYAAHRDAMNERLKEDTEKILFHGCNEDSANSIVEECFNRSYAGVNGTVYGQGVYFATNAKYSHSYTRLNQANEHCMFVVLVLVGKSIFGNSSMKVPPKGYDSTTDNNEIFVVYHDAQAYADYLIKYE
;
A
#
# COMPACT_ATOMS: atom_id res chain seq x y z
N LEU A 1 -21.39 -7.93 -34.86
CA LEU A 1 -21.86 -8.11 -36.25
C LEU A 1 -21.79 -9.60 -36.56
N THR A 2 -22.88 -10.26 -36.94
CA THR A 2 -22.82 -11.66 -37.41
C THR A 2 -22.85 -11.64 -38.93
N LEU A 3 -21.73 -12.00 -39.55
CA LEU A 3 -21.64 -12.13 -41.00
C LEU A 3 -21.87 -13.59 -41.38
N THR A 4 -22.87 -13.86 -42.21
CA THR A 4 -23.15 -15.19 -42.75
C THR A 4 -22.71 -15.24 -44.20
N PHE A 5 -21.80 -16.15 -44.52
CA PHE A 5 -21.30 -16.36 -45.87
C PHE A 5 -21.72 -17.73 -46.39
N THR A 6 -22.12 -17.78 -47.65
CA THR A 6 -22.45 -19.02 -48.37
C THR A 6 -21.66 -19.09 -49.66
N ALA A 7 -20.96 -20.20 -49.89
CA ALA A 7 -20.24 -20.44 -51.13
C ALA A 7 -20.50 -21.87 -51.65
N LYS A 8 -20.35 -22.05 -52.97
CA LYS A 8 -20.51 -23.36 -53.63
C LYS A 8 -19.41 -24.37 -53.30
N GLN A 9 -18.25 -23.91 -52.81
CA GLN A 9 -17.08 -24.74 -52.48
C GLN A 9 -16.46 -24.25 -51.17
N GLU A 10 -16.01 -25.18 -50.32
CA GLU A 10 -15.39 -24.90 -49.02
C GLU A 10 -14.10 -24.07 -49.15
N THR A 11 -13.35 -24.26 -50.24
CA THR A 11 -12.14 -23.49 -50.58
C THR A 11 -12.41 -21.99 -50.68
N ASN A 12 -13.57 -21.61 -51.21
CA ASN A 12 -13.97 -20.21 -51.32
C ASN A 12 -14.36 -19.61 -49.97
N LEU A 13 -14.96 -20.41 -49.06
CA LEU A 13 -15.23 -19.97 -47.68
C LEU A 13 -13.94 -19.73 -46.91
N LYS A 14 -12.97 -20.66 -47.00
CA LYS A 14 -11.66 -20.52 -46.35
C LYS A 14 -10.89 -19.30 -46.84
N LYS A 15 -10.88 -19.07 -48.16
CA LYS A 15 -10.27 -17.88 -48.75
C LYS A 15 -10.96 -16.59 -48.28
N CYS A 16 -12.29 -16.55 -48.28
CA CYS A 16 -13.06 -15.40 -47.83
C CYS A 16 -12.78 -15.06 -46.35
N LEU A 17 -12.71 -16.06 -45.47
CA LEU A 17 -12.30 -15.90 -44.07
C LEU A 17 -10.89 -15.30 -43.95
N SER A 18 -9.93 -15.87 -44.68
CA SER A 18 -8.54 -15.38 -44.66
C SER A 18 -8.41 -13.95 -45.19
N ASP A 19 -9.17 -13.60 -46.24
CA ASP A 19 -9.18 -12.25 -46.80
C ASP A 19 -9.80 -11.24 -45.81
N ILE A 20 -10.86 -11.64 -45.09
CA ILE A 20 -11.49 -10.82 -44.04
C ILE A 20 -10.54 -10.64 -42.84
N GLU A 21 -9.93 -11.71 -42.34
CA GLU A 21 -8.96 -11.63 -41.23
C GLU A 21 -7.76 -10.78 -41.61
N SER A 22 -7.26 -10.92 -42.85
CA SER A 22 -6.18 -10.09 -43.38
C SER A 22 -6.61 -8.61 -43.46
N HIS A 23 -7.82 -8.33 -43.96
CA HIS A 23 -8.34 -6.97 -44.02
C HIS A 23 -8.55 -6.36 -42.63
N ILE A 24 -9.10 -7.13 -41.68
CA ILE A 24 -9.22 -6.72 -40.28
C ILE A 24 -7.84 -6.42 -39.69
N ASN A 25 -6.84 -7.28 -39.89
CA ASN A 25 -5.48 -7.06 -39.41
C ASN A 25 -4.76 -5.88 -40.09
N ILE A 26 -5.12 -5.54 -41.33
CA ILE A 26 -4.61 -4.34 -42.01
C ILE A 26 -5.25 -3.07 -41.44
N CYS A 27 -6.55 -3.13 -41.12
CA CYS A 27 -7.33 -1.98 -40.66
C CYS A 27 -7.25 -1.75 -39.15
N THR A 28 -6.93 -2.79 -38.36
CA THR A 28 -6.90 -2.73 -36.91
C THR A 28 -5.49 -2.95 -36.36
N GLN A 29 -5.14 -2.16 -35.37
CA GLN A 29 -3.97 -2.37 -34.54
C GLN A 29 -4.41 -2.75 -33.13
N THR A 30 -3.52 -3.43 -32.42
CA THR A 30 -3.70 -3.75 -31.01
C THR A 30 -2.56 -3.11 -30.25
N LYS A 31 -2.90 -2.26 -29.28
CA LYS A 31 -1.94 -1.73 -28.32
C LYS A 31 -2.25 -2.29 -26.95
N CYS A 32 -1.22 -2.84 -26.33
CA CYS A 32 -1.32 -3.49 -25.04
C CYS A 32 -0.48 -2.72 -24.04
N ARG A 33 -1.10 -2.29 -22.95
CA ARG A 33 -0.41 -1.81 -21.76
C ARG A 33 -0.45 -2.91 -20.72
N GLU A 34 0.72 -3.41 -20.35
CA GLU A 34 0.91 -4.37 -19.27
C GLU A 34 1.79 -3.71 -18.20
N ASN A 35 1.40 -3.88 -16.94
CA ASN A 35 2.30 -3.69 -15.79
C ASN A 35 2.89 -2.28 -15.56
N GLU A 36 2.32 -1.24 -16.15
CA GLU A 36 2.70 0.16 -15.87
C GLU A 36 1.51 0.92 -15.25
N GLU A 37 1.44 0.79 -13.93
CA GLU A 37 0.92 1.74 -12.96
C GLU A 37 -0.61 2.03 -12.89
N ASN A 38 -1.12 1.95 -11.66
CA ASN A 38 -2.25 2.75 -11.16
C ASN A 38 -3.69 2.41 -11.62
N LEU A 39 -3.98 1.22 -12.16
CA LEU A 39 -5.41 0.83 -12.31
C LEU A 39 -6.17 0.76 -10.97
N ASP A 40 -5.47 0.58 -9.84
CA ASP A 40 -6.07 0.54 -8.50
C ASP A 40 -6.72 1.86 -8.07
N ILE A 41 -6.35 2.99 -8.69
CA ILE A 41 -6.95 4.31 -8.42
C ILE A 41 -8.08 4.67 -9.40
N TRP A 42 -8.36 3.82 -10.40
CA TRP A 42 -9.43 4.07 -11.37
C TRP A 42 -10.80 3.78 -10.76
N THR A 43 -11.59 4.83 -10.55
CA THR A 43 -12.96 4.73 -10.07
C THR A 43 -13.92 4.31 -11.18
N GLN A 44 -15.13 3.86 -10.82
CA GLN A 44 -16.21 3.59 -11.80
C GLN A 44 -16.45 4.79 -12.74
N GLN A 45 -16.33 6.01 -12.25
CA GLN A 45 -16.49 7.21 -13.06
C GLN A 45 -15.38 7.36 -14.11
N LEU A 46 -14.11 7.15 -13.74
CA LEU A 46 -12.98 7.22 -14.67
C LEU A 46 -13.07 6.14 -15.76
N ILE A 47 -13.50 4.94 -15.37
CA ILE A 47 -13.75 3.83 -16.30
C ILE A 47 -14.82 4.26 -17.33
N LEU A 48 -15.96 4.77 -16.87
CA LEU A 48 -17.04 5.20 -17.77
C LEU A 48 -16.61 6.33 -18.72
N ILE A 49 -15.84 7.31 -18.23
CA ILE A 49 -15.32 8.41 -19.04
C ILE A 49 -14.38 7.88 -20.13
N PHE A 50 -13.48 6.97 -19.78
CA PHE A 50 -12.55 6.39 -20.74
C PHE A 50 -13.25 5.51 -21.77
N TYR A 51 -14.17 4.62 -21.33
CA TYR A 51 -14.96 3.80 -22.24
C TYR A 51 -15.75 4.65 -23.23
N LYS A 52 -16.35 5.75 -22.75
CA LYS A 52 -17.05 6.69 -23.62
C LYS A 52 -16.11 7.29 -24.67
N TYR A 53 -14.95 7.80 -24.26
CA TYR A 53 -13.96 8.35 -25.18
C TYR A 53 -13.53 7.35 -26.26
N CYS A 54 -13.27 6.10 -25.87
CA CYS A 54 -12.90 5.06 -26.82
C CYS A 54 -14.01 4.76 -27.82
N LEU A 55 -15.26 4.62 -27.35
CA LEU A 55 -16.41 4.36 -28.22
C LEU A 55 -16.69 5.52 -29.19
N ASP A 56 -16.53 6.77 -28.74
CA ASP A 56 -16.68 7.96 -29.58
C ASP A 56 -15.58 8.07 -30.67
N HIS A 57 -14.53 7.25 -30.58
CA HIS A 57 -13.38 7.22 -31.51
C HIS A 57 -13.16 5.85 -32.18
N ASP A 58 -14.18 5.00 -32.18
CA ASP A 58 -14.17 3.66 -32.80
C ASP A 58 -13.05 2.74 -32.27
N ILE A 59 -12.76 2.86 -30.97
CA ILE A 59 -11.78 2.05 -30.26
C ILE A 59 -12.51 1.11 -29.31
N TRP A 60 -12.07 -0.14 -29.28
CA TRP A 60 -12.56 -1.15 -28.35
C TRP A 60 -11.57 -1.36 -27.20
N PRO A 61 -11.86 -0.83 -25.99
CA PRO A 61 -11.00 -1.02 -24.84
C PRO A 61 -11.39 -2.28 -24.06
N MET A 62 -10.38 -3.07 -23.68
CA MET A 62 -10.50 -4.19 -22.75
C MET A 62 -9.61 -3.92 -21.55
N ILE A 63 -10.22 -3.67 -20.39
CA ILE A 63 -9.51 -3.45 -19.12
C ILE A 63 -9.64 -4.71 -18.27
N ASN A 64 -8.52 -5.31 -17.92
CA ASN A 64 -8.42 -6.39 -16.96
C ASN A 64 -7.75 -5.86 -15.69
N PHE A 65 -8.56 -5.66 -14.63
CA PHE A 65 -8.08 -5.14 -13.35
C PHE A 65 -7.21 -6.16 -12.59
N GLU A 66 -7.56 -7.45 -12.65
CA GLU A 66 -6.79 -8.51 -11.97
C GLU A 66 -5.38 -8.64 -12.54
N GLN A 67 -5.27 -8.59 -13.87
CA GLN A 67 -3.99 -8.68 -14.59
C GLN A 67 -3.31 -7.33 -14.81
N LYS A 68 -3.90 -6.23 -14.29
CA LYS A 68 -3.45 -4.85 -14.48
C LYS A 68 -3.10 -4.52 -15.93
N LYS A 69 -4.02 -4.85 -16.84
CA LYS A 69 -3.80 -4.85 -18.28
C LYS A 69 -4.88 -4.05 -19.01
N VAL A 70 -4.47 -3.18 -19.92
CA VAL A 70 -5.38 -2.43 -20.80
C VAL A 70 -5.01 -2.73 -22.24
N ILE A 71 -5.99 -3.20 -23.01
CA ILE A 71 -5.83 -3.51 -24.43
C ILE A 71 -6.74 -2.57 -25.21
N LEU A 72 -6.19 -1.88 -26.21
CA LEU A 72 -6.90 -1.01 -27.13
C LEU A 72 -6.83 -1.59 -28.53
N ILE A 73 -8.00 -1.73 -29.17
CA ILE A 73 -8.14 -2.27 -30.52
C ILE A 73 -8.86 -1.24 -31.38
N GLY A 74 -8.30 -0.89 -32.55
CA GLY A 74 -8.84 0.16 -33.43
C GLY A 74 -7.84 0.63 -34.49
N GLU A 75 -8.09 1.76 -35.15
CA GLU A 75 -7.12 2.35 -36.07
C GLU A 75 -5.90 2.92 -35.32
N LYS A 76 -4.71 2.83 -35.91
CA LYS A 76 -3.44 3.24 -35.27
C LYS A 76 -3.49 4.62 -34.61
N LYS A 77 -3.96 5.62 -35.36
CA LYS A 77 -3.98 7.01 -34.90
C LYS A 77 -4.93 7.18 -33.71
N SER A 78 -6.13 6.63 -33.83
CA SER A 78 -7.14 6.67 -32.77
C SER A 78 -6.64 5.97 -31.51
N ILE A 79 -5.97 4.82 -31.65
CA ILE A 79 -5.34 4.13 -30.53
C ILE A 79 -4.33 5.02 -29.83
N ASP A 80 -3.41 5.67 -30.54
CA ASP A 80 -2.40 6.53 -29.91
C ASP A 80 -3.04 7.71 -29.16
N ASP A 81 -4.15 8.26 -29.67
CA ASP A 81 -4.91 9.32 -29.00
C ASP A 81 -5.62 8.81 -27.74
N ALA A 82 -6.25 7.63 -27.78
CA ALA A 82 -6.86 7.02 -26.59
C ALA A 82 -5.83 6.58 -25.55
N ASP A 83 -4.68 6.10 -26.02
CA ASP A 83 -3.56 5.71 -25.20
C ASP A 83 -3.01 6.92 -24.41
N LYS A 84 -2.93 8.09 -25.05
CA LYS A 84 -2.60 9.36 -24.40
C LYS A 84 -3.70 9.81 -23.43
N TYR A 85 -4.97 9.73 -23.83
CA TYR A 85 -6.09 10.11 -22.97
C TYR A 85 -6.18 9.25 -21.70
N PHE A 86 -5.91 7.95 -21.82
CA PHE A 86 -5.78 7.03 -20.68
C PHE A 86 -4.72 7.51 -19.67
N LEU A 87 -3.54 7.91 -20.16
CA LEU A 87 -2.47 8.42 -19.29
C LEU A 87 -2.85 9.75 -18.63
N GLU A 88 -3.54 10.63 -19.35
CA GLU A 88 -4.02 11.90 -18.81
C GLU A 88 -5.01 11.69 -17.65
N LEU A 89 -6.00 10.81 -17.83
CA LEU A 89 -6.96 10.44 -16.78
C LEU A 89 -6.26 9.81 -15.57
N THR A 90 -5.33 8.88 -15.81
CA THR A 90 -4.55 8.25 -14.73
C THR A 90 -3.75 9.28 -13.96
N THR A 91 -3.10 10.21 -14.67
CA THR A 91 -2.32 11.30 -14.06
C THR A 91 -3.20 12.23 -13.23
N GLN A 92 -4.41 12.56 -13.70
CA GLN A 92 -5.36 13.37 -12.94
C GLN A 92 -5.86 12.64 -11.69
N ALA A 93 -6.18 11.36 -11.80
CA ALA A 93 -6.60 10.52 -10.69
C ALA A 93 -5.50 10.41 -9.62
N LEU A 94 -4.23 10.25 -10.04
CA LEU A 94 -3.06 10.27 -9.15
C LEU A 94 -2.91 11.60 -8.43
N LYS A 95 -3.06 12.71 -9.15
CA LYS A 95 -3.03 14.04 -8.55
C LYS A 95 -4.11 14.17 -7.50
N GLN A 96 -5.37 13.83 -7.80
CA GLN A 96 -6.47 13.95 -6.85
C GLN A 96 -6.26 13.07 -5.61
N THR A 97 -5.86 11.83 -5.84
CA THR A 97 -5.46 10.87 -4.80
C THR A 97 -4.39 11.47 -3.89
N HIS A 98 -3.36 12.09 -4.47
CA HIS A 98 -2.30 12.77 -3.73
C HIS A 98 -2.81 14.03 -2.99
N LEU A 99 -3.70 14.82 -3.59
CA LEU A 99 -4.36 15.96 -2.94
C LEU A 99 -5.06 15.54 -1.64
N ASP A 100 -5.69 14.37 -1.64
CA ASP A 100 -6.38 13.80 -0.49
C ASP A 100 -5.43 13.26 0.60
N ILE A 101 -4.23 12.79 0.22
CA ILE A 101 -3.22 12.29 1.18
C ILE A 101 -2.53 13.44 1.91
N VAL A 102 -2.08 14.45 1.17
CA VAL A 102 -1.28 15.54 1.72
C VAL A 102 -2.11 16.38 2.66
N SER A 103 -3.32 16.73 2.26
CA SER A 103 -4.24 17.53 3.07
C SER A 103 -4.59 16.94 4.44
N ARG A 104 -4.46 15.61 4.60
CA ARG A 104 -4.77 14.93 5.86
C ARG A 104 -3.63 14.94 6.87
N ASN A 105 -2.36 15.03 6.45
CA ASN A 105 -1.22 14.83 7.35
C ASN A 105 -0.06 15.82 7.20
N ILE A 106 0.04 16.58 6.10
CA ILE A 106 1.13 17.53 5.84
C ILE A 106 0.55 18.87 5.46
N VAL A 107 1.00 19.92 6.15
CA VAL A 107 0.57 21.29 5.89
C VAL A 107 1.78 22.18 5.66
N TRP A 108 1.87 22.70 4.46
CA TRP A 108 2.73 23.81 4.10
C TRP A 108 2.13 25.10 4.62
N LYS A 109 2.99 25.96 5.13
CA LYS A 109 2.63 27.28 5.64
C LYS A 109 3.57 28.33 5.09
N TYR A 110 3.08 29.55 4.95
CA TYR A 110 3.86 30.73 4.64
C TYR A 110 3.77 31.77 5.76
N GLN A 111 4.80 32.58 5.89
CA GLN A 111 4.89 33.60 6.93
C GLN A 111 4.19 34.87 6.47
N ILE A 112 3.28 35.44 7.28
CA ILE A 112 2.43 36.57 6.84
C ILE A 112 3.18 37.92 6.95
N ASP A 113 4.13 38.06 7.88
CA ASP A 113 4.93 39.27 8.15
C ASP A 113 6.27 38.94 8.86
N SER A 114 7.06 39.94 9.28
CA SER A 114 8.28 39.75 10.11
C SER A 114 8.02 39.23 11.54
N SER A 115 6.78 38.84 11.86
CA SER A 115 6.39 38.20 13.12
C SER A 115 6.40 36.67 12.99
N THR A 116 6.36 35.95 14.10
CA THR A 116 6.32 34.47 14.15
C THR A 116 4.99 33.85 13.66
N SER A 117 4.14 34.61 12.96
CA SER A 117 2.80 34.19 12.52
C SER A 117 2.85 33.50 11.16
N TRP A 118 2.20 32.33 11.08
CA TRP A 118 2.19 31.45 9.91
C TRP A 118 0.76 31.14 9.47
N GLU A 119 0.51 31.22 8.17
CA GLU A 119 -0.76 30.83 7.55
C GLU A 119 -0.58 29.58 6.71
N SER A 120 -1.62 28.75 6.65
CA SER A 120 -1.64 27.56 5.80
C SER A 120 -2.01 27.91 4.37
N TYR A 121 -1.33 27.28 3.41
CA TYR A 121 -1.84 27.28 2.04
C TYR A 121 -3.22 26.65 1.98
N SER A 122 -4.01 27.04 0.99
CA SER A 122 -5.28 26.38 0.70
C SER A 122 -5.05 24.89 0.46
N TYR A 123 -6.11 24.10 0.64
CA TYR A 123 -6.09 22.65 0.44
C TYR A 123 -5.42 22.23 -0.89
N LYS A 124 -5.78 22.90 -1.98
CA LYS A 124 -5.28 22.61 -3.33
C LYS A 124 -3.80 22.96 -3.47
N CYS A 125 -3.44 24.18 -3.09
CA CYS A 125 -2.07 24.66 -3.15
C CYS A 125 -1.13 23.79 -2.30
N ASN A 126 -1.53 23.51 -1.05
CA ASN A 126 -0.76 22.68 -0.12
C ASN A 126 -0.31 21.35 -0.74
N ALA A 127 -1.21 20.69 -1.47
CA ALA A 127 -0.92 19.40 -2.04
C ALA A 127 -0.19 19.44 -3.38
N GLU A 128 -0.35 20.50 -4.19
CA GLU A 128 0.52 20.73 -5.34
C GLU A 128 1.97 20.99 -4.91
N ILE A 129 2.17 21.74 -3.83
CA ILE A 129 3.47 22.05 -3.25
C ILE A 129 4.17 20.77 -2.80
N GLU A 130 3.49 19.94 -1.99
CA GLU A 130 4.05 18.68 -1.51
C GLU A 130 4.36 17.71 -2.65
N TYR A 131 3.54 17.69 -3.69
CA TYR A 131 3.76 16.83 -4.86
C TYR A 131 5.05 17.21 -5.58
N ALA A 132 5.25 18.51 -5.79
CA ALA A 132 6.45 19.06 -6.40
C ALA A 132 7.70 18.78 -5.57
N PHE A 133 7.61 18.94 -4.25
CA PHE A 133 8.71 18.75 -3.32
C PHE A 133 9.11 17.27 -3.15
N THR A 134 8.17 16.39 -2.83
CA THR A 134 8.48 15.02 -2.39
C THR A 134 8.61 14.04 -3.56
N PHE A 135 7.70 14.11 -4.53
CA PHE A 135 7.65 13.13 -5.62
C PHE A 135 8.48 13.56 -6.81
N LYS A 136 8.26 14.79 -7.29
CA LYS A 136 9.02 15.32 -8.41
C LYS A 136 10.41 15.80 -8.02
N LYS A 137 10.67 16.00 -6.72
CA LYS A 137 11.95 16.50 -6.19
C LYS A 137 12.40 17.78 -6.89
N LEU A 138 11.44 18.66 -7.20
CA LEU A 138 11.74 19.94 -7.83
C LEU A 138 12.43 20.86 -6.82
N SER A 139 13.29 21.73 -7.34
CA SER A 139 13.83 22.86 -6.57
C SER A 139 12.88 24.06 -6.57
N LEU A 140 12.03 24.19 -7.59
CA LEU A 140 11.15 25.33 -7.79
C LEU A 140 9.81 24.91 -8.40
N VAL A 141 8.70 25.51 -7.96
CA VAL A 141 7.35 25.25 -8.49
C VAL A 141 6.50 26.52 -8.54
N ASN A 142 5.65 26.64 -9.56
CA ASN A 142 4.64 27.69 -9.65
C ASN A 142 3.29 27.14 -9.20
N ILE A 143 2.67 27.80 -8.23
CA ILE A 143 1.37 27.40 -7.66
C ILE A 143 0.37 28.51 -7.90
N THR A 144 -0.84 28.17 -8.34
CA THR A 144 -1.91 29.13 -8.54
C THR A 144 -3.03 28.87 -7.54
N ASN A 145 -3.43 29.90 -6.82
CA ASN A 145 -4.51 29.81 -5.83
C ASN A 145 -5.90 29.87 -6.49
N GLU A 146 -6.95 29.71 -5.69
CA GLU A 146 -8.33 29.69 -6.16
C GLU A 146 -8.81 31.04 -6.72
N GLN A 147 -8.09 32.12 -6.40
CA GLN A 147 -8.31 33.47 -6.90
C GLN A 147 -7.52 33.75 -8.19
N SER A 148 -6.89 32.72 -8.78
CA SER A 148 -6.04 32.80 -9.98
C SER A 148 -4.77 33.62 -9.80
N GLU A 149 -4.30 33.78 -8.56
CA GLU A 149 -3.03 34.42 -8.26
C GLU A 149 -1.92 33.37 -8.16
N THR A 150 -0.76 33.65 -8.75
CA THR A 150 0.35 32.69 -8.81
C THR A 150 1.48 33.09 -7.85
N CYS A 151 2.00 32.13 -7.09
CA CYS A 151 3.26 32.26 -6.35
C CYS A 151 4.30 31.28 -6.87
N ILE A 152 5.58 31.65 -6.71
CA ILE A 152 6.72 30.78 -7.01
C ILE A 152 7.30 30.30 -5.68
N ILE A 153 7.47 29.00 -5.52
CA ILE A 153 8.07 28.41 -4.32
C ILE A 153 9.45 27.88 -4.67
N ASP A 154 10.46 28.33 -3.93
CA ASP A 154 11.84 27.85 -3.97
C ASP A 154 12.09 26.99 -2.72
N PHE A 155 12.15 25.67 -2.93
CA PHE A 155 12.33 24.70 -1.84
C PHE A 155 13.73 24.72 -1.24
N ASN A 156 14.73 25.13 -2.03
CA ASN A 156 16.11 25.20 -1.55
C ASN A 156 16.30 26.38 -0.59
N LYS A 157 15.68 27.53 -0.92
CA LYS A 157 15.67 28.71 -0.06
C LYS A 157 14.64 28.64 1.06
N LYS A 158 13.64 27.76 0.93
CA LYS A 158 12.45 27.70 1.80
C LYS A 158 11.70 29.03 1.79
N GLU A 159 11.52 29.56 0.60
CA GLU A 159 10.89 30.85 0.36
C GLU A 159 9.82 30.73 -0.73
N GLU A 160 8.81 31.58 -0.65
CA GLU A 160 7.93 31.85 -1.77
C GLU A 160 8.06 33.31 -2.23
N ILE A 161 7.81 33.52 -3.51
CA ILE A 161 7.73 34.82 -4.16
C ILE A 161 6.28 35.03 -4.60
N PHE A 162 5.60 35.96 -3.95
CA PHE A 162 4.22 36.32 -4.25
C PHE A 162 4.09 37.84 -4.32
N ASN A 163 3.59 38.38 -5.43
CA ASN A 163 3.46 39.83 -5.65
C ASN A 163 4.74 40.62 -5.32
N SER A 164 5.89 40.13 -5.80
CA SER A 164 7.24 40.70 -5.55
C SER A 164 7.68 40.73 -4.07
N ARG A 165 6.95 40.06 -3.16
CA ARG A 165 7.36 39.84 -1.77
C ARG A 165 7.93 38.44 -1.60
N ILE A 166 8.97 38.34 -0.78
CA ILE A 166 9.58 37.06 -0.38
C ILE A 166 9.06 36.71 1.01
N ARG A 167 8.48 35.52 1.17
CA ARG A 167 7.98 35.00 2.46
C ARG A 167 8.62 33.67 2.76
N ASN A 168 8.98 33.42 4.01
CA ASN A 168 9.45 32.10 4.41
C ASN A 168 8.32 31.09 4.31
N ILE A 169 8.65 29.87 3.92
CA ILE A 169 7.73 28.73 3.95
C ILE A 169 8.23 27.68 4.92
N GLN A 170 7.31 26.91 5.47
CA GLN A 170 7.65 25.73 6.25
C GLN A 170 6.71 24.58 5.93
N ARG A 171 7.27 23.39 5.96
CA ARG A 171 6.54 22.14 5.86
C ARG A 171 6.30 21.60 7.27
N GLN A 172 5.06 21.52 7.70
CA GLN A 172 4.68 20.96 8.99
C GLN A 172 4.03 19.59 8.80
N ASN A 173 4.54 18.58 9.50
CA ASN A 173 3.85 17.29 9.63
C ASN A 173 2.83 17.41 10.77
N LEU A 174 1.55 17.20 10.48
CA LEU A 174 0.47 17.25 11.49
C LEU A 174 0.42 15.98 12.34
N THR A 175 1.03 14.87 11.87
CA THR A 175 1.21 13.68 12.69
C THR A 175 2.62 13.71 13.29
N SER A 176 2.70 13.62 14.62
CA SER A 176 3.97 13.49 15.34
C SER A 176 4.74 12.19 15.02
N TYR A 177 4.12 11.29 14.24
CA TYR A 177 4.68 10.04 13.73
C TYR A 177 4.66 10.05 12.19
N SER A 178 5.72 9.56 11.57
CA SER A 178 5.79 9.30 10.12
C SER A 178 5.19 7.93 9.81
N LEU A 179 4.26 7.86 8.85
CA LEU A 179 3.88 6.56 8.28
C LEU A 179 5.07 5.95 7.53
N PRO A 180 5.14 4.60 7.39
CA PRO A 180 6.21 3.96 6.66
C PRO A 180 6.22 4.41 5.19
N THR A 181 7.40 4.72 4.66
CA THR A 181 7.56 5.26 3.30
C THR A 181 7.25 4.25 2.20
N ASN A 182 7.25 2.97 2.51
CA ASN A 182 6.91 1.86 1.61
C ASN A 182 5.40 1.62 1.46
N TRP A 183 4.54 2.33 2.21
CA TRP A 183 3.10 2.15 2.12
C TRP A 183 2.52 2.68 0.80
N GLN A 184 1.70 1.86 0.13
CA GLN A 184 0.91 2.22 -1.05
C GLN A 184 -0.30 3.08 -0.65
N PHE A 185 -0.85 3.81 -1.62
CA PHE A 185 -2.08 4.57 -1.40
C PHE A 185 -3.27 3.65 -1.07
N GLN A 186 -4.12 4.10 -0.14
CA GLN A 186 -5.34 3.40 0.24
C GLN A 186 -6.57 4.11 -0.31
N SER A 187 -7.32 3.44 -1.17
CA SER A 187 -8.77 3.68 -1.26
C SER A 187 -9.44 3.07 -0.02
N ILE A 188 -10.59 3.63 0.37
CA ILE A 188 -11.29 3.30 1.63
C ILE A 188 -11.45 1.76 1.78
N ASN A 189 -11.05 1.24 2.95
CA ASN A 189 -11.21 -0.15 3.43
C ASN A 189 -10.19 -1.22 2.98
N CYS A 190 -9.19 -0.93 2.14
CA CYS A 190 -8.16 -1.92 1.81
C CYS A 190 -6.93 -1.82 2.75
N CYS A 191 -6.74 -2.83 3.61
CA CYS A 191 -5.60 -2.89 4.54
C CYS A 191 -4.51 -3.89 4.13
N ARG A 192 -4.64 -4.61 3.00
CA ARG A 192 -3.66 -5.62 2.54
C ARG A 192 -3.22 -5.36 1.11
N PHE A 193 -1.92 -5.37 0.86
CA PHE A 193 -1.32 -5.09 -0.44
C PHE A 193 -0.35 -6.20 -0.82
N ILE A 194 -0.67 -6.95 -1.88
CA ILE A 194 0.20 -8.02 -2.38
C ILE A 194 1.49 -7.40 -2.92
N LEU A 195 2.63 -7.91 -2.45
CA LEU A 195 3.95 -7.51 -2.93
C LEU A 195 4.35 -8.29 -4.18
N SER A 196 4.94 -7.60 -5.14
CA SER A 196 5.63 -8.27 -6.26
C SER A 196 6.92 -8.91 -5.78
N GLU A 197 7.19 -10.14 -6.25
CA GLU A 197 8.40 -10.90 -5.93
C GLU A 197 9.70 -10.21 -6.35
N HIS A 198 9.62 -9.26 -7.29
CA HIS A 198 10.76 -8.48 -7.76
C HIS A 198 11.18 -7.36 -6.80
N LEU A 199 10.29 -6.96 -5.88
CA LEU A 199 10.58 -5.90 -4.91
C LEU A 199 11.56 -6.39 -3.84
N GLU A 200 12.49 -5.52 -3.46
CA GLU A 200 13.45 -5.81 -2.40
C GLU A 200 12.76 -6.06 -1.05
N GLU A 201 11.64 -5.37 -0.82
CA GLU A 201 10.76 -5.60 0.32
C GLU A 201 10.27 -7.06 0.40
N TYR A 202 9.80 -7.64 -0.71
CA TYR A 202 9.38 -9.04 -0.75
C TYR A 202 10.55 -9.97 -0.40
N LYS A 203 11.71 -9.76 -1.03
CA LYS A 203 12.91 -10.60 -0.82
C LYS A 203 13.36 -10.56 0.63
N ASN A 204 13.37 -9.39 1.25
CA ASN A 204 13.75 -9.19 2.65
C ASN A 204 12.82 -9.92 3.63
N ILE A 205 11.52 -10.01 3.33
CA ILE A 205 10.56 -10.75 4.17
C ILE A 205 10.69 -12.26 3.94
N LYS A 206 10.83 -12.68 2.68
CA LYS A 206 11.08 -14.07 2.33
C LYS A 206 12.36 -14.60 2.98
N GLU A 207 13.46 -13.84 2.96
CA GLU A 207 14.72 -14.24 3.59
C GLU A 207 14.54 -14.51 5.08
N LYS A 208 13.88 -13.61 5.82
CA LYS A 208 13.59 -13.79 7.26
C LYS A 208 12.76 -15.04 7.53
N PHE A 209 11.77 -15.32 6.69
CA PHE A 209 10.96 -16.54 6.78
C PHE A 209 11.80 -17.79 6.51
N ASP A 210 12.59 -17.77 5.44
CA ASP A 210 13.44 -18.88 4.99
C ASP A 210 14.51 -19.29 6.00
N LEU A 211 15.00 -18.35 6.83
CA LEU A 211 15.98 -18.64 7.89
C LEU A 211 15.61 -19.88 8.72
N THR A 212 14.32 -20.13 8.90
CA THR A 212 13.85 -21.27 9.71
C THR A 212 12.83 -22.16 9.00
N MET A 213 12.19 -21.67 7.93
CA MET A 213 11.19 -22.43 7.20
C MET A 213 11.72 -23.12 5.94
N LEU A 214 12.93 -22.84 5.47
CA LEU A 214 13.47 -23.49 4.26
C LEU A 214 13.38 -25.02 4.36
N GLY A 215 12.74 -25.66 3.38
CA GLY A 215 12.48 -27.10 3.36
C GLY A 215 11.27 -27.59 4.18
N ASN A 216 10.56 -26.69 4.87
CA ASN A 216 9.33 -26.98 5.63
C ASN A 216 8.07 -26.39 4.96
N TYR A 217 8.21 -25.79 3.77
CA TYR A 217 7.13 -25.35 2.90
C TYR A 217 7.50 -25.65 1.44
N THR A 218 6.50 -25.69 0.57
CA THR A 218 6.65 -25.99 -0.86
C THR A 218 6.61 -24.73 -1.72
N CYS A 219 5.72 -23.80 -1.42
CA CYS A 219 5.51 -22.59 -2.22
C CYS A 219 4.98 -21.44 -1.35
N ILE A 220 5.53 -20.23 -1.52
CA ILE A 220 4.89 -18.99 -1.02
C ILE A 220 3.86 -18.55 -2.05
N LYS A 221 2.60 -18.41 -1.64
CA LYS A 221 1.49 -17.94 -2.50
C LYS A 221 1.43 -16.43 -2.56
N SER A 222 1.59 -15.76 -1.42
CA SER A 222 1.62 -14.31 -1.34
C SER A 222 2.40 -13.84 -0.12
N ILE A 223 3.01 -12.65 -0.27
CA ILE A 223 3.42 -11.81 0.86
C ILE A 223 2.61 -10.52 0.73
N GLU A 224 1.76 -10.26 1.71
CA GLU A 224 0.83 -9.15 1.73
C GLU A 224 1.28 -8.15 2.79
N ARG A 225 1.65 -6.93 2.39
CA ARG A 225 1.90 -5.85 3.35
C ARG A 225 0.60 -5.40 3.98
N VAL A 226 0.57 -5.35 5.31
CA VAL A 226 -0.56 -4.86 6.07
C VAL A 226 -0.37 -3.37 6.32
N GLN A 227 -1.36 -2.58 5.91
CA GLN A 227 -1.41 -1.15 6.09
C GLN A 227 -2.67 -0.80 6.88
N ASN A 228 -2.64 -0.88 8.20
CA ASN A 228 -3.75 -0.39 9.02
C ASN A 228 -3.32 0.88 9.74
N GLN A 229 -3.70 2.04 9.17
CA GLN A 229 -3.26 3.33 9.69
C GLN A 229 -3.71 3.55 11.14
N ARG A 230 -4.92 3.13 11.52
CA ARG A 230 -5.44 3.28 12.89
C ARG A 230 -4.55 2.55 13.91
N TRP A 231 -4.14 1.33 13.60
CA TRP A 231 -3.33 0.52 14.51
C TRP A 231 -1.86 0.90 14.47
N TYR A 232 -1.30 1.20 13.30
CA TYR A 232 0.08 1.68 13.18
C TYR A 232 0.30 2.97 13.98
N LYS A 233 -0.69 3.88 13.99
CA LYS A 233 -0.64 5.11 14.79
C LYS A 233 -0.48 4.85 16.29
N GLN A 234 -1.25 3.90 16.81
CA GLN A 234 -1.20 3.51 18.22
C GLN A 234 0.11 2.80 18.55
N TYR A 235 0.53 1.89 17.67
CA TYR A 235 1.81 1.20 17.76
C TYR A 235 3.00 2.18 17.79
N ALA A 236 3.09 3.09 16.83
CA ALA A 236 4.19 4.05 16.71
C ALA A 236 4.26 4.97 17.93
N ALA A 237 3.11 5.47 18.42
CA ALA A 237 3.06 6.26 19.64
C ALA A 237 3.55 5.47 20.87
N HIS A 238 3.21 4.19 20.96
CA HIS A 238 3.66 3.33 22.06
C HIS A 238 5.17 3.03 21.96
N ARG A 239 5.69 2.79 20.75
CA ARG A 239 7.11 2.62 20.48
C ARG A 239 7.91 3.84 20.92
N ASP A 240 7.50 5.02 20.49
CA ASP A 240 8.23 6.25 20.77
C ASP A 240 8.27 6.54 22.28
N ALA A 241 7.14 6.33 22.99
CA ALA A 241 7.07 6.44 24.45
C ALA A 241 7.93 5.37 25.17
N MET A 242 7.95 4.14 24.67
CA MET A 242 8.77 3.06 25.23
C MET A 242 10.26 3.34 25.03
N ASN A 243 10.67 3.76 23.84
CA ASN A 243 12.05 4.11 23.51
C ASN A 243 12.51 5.33 24.31
N GLU A 244 11.65 6.31 24.55
CA GLU A 244 11.97 7.45 25.41
C GLU A 244 12.20 7.02 26.87
N ARG A 245 11.37 6.12 27.40
CA ARG A 245 11.49 5.61 28.78
C ARG A 245 12.71 4.71 28.96
N LEU A 246 13.00 3.84 27.99
CA LEU A 246 14.06 2.82 28.08
C LEU A 246 15.42 3.32 27.56
N LYS A 247 15.43 4.37 26.73
CA LYS A 247 16.62 4.88 26.02
C LYS A 247 17.28 3.82 25.12
N GLU A 248 16.50 2.87 24.62
CA GLU A 248 16.92 1.76 23.76
C GLU A 248 15.79 1.44 22.78
N ASP A 249 16.14 0.97 21.58
CA ASP A 249 15.18 0.39 20.65
C ASP A 249 14.97 -1.09 20.99
N THR A 250 13.77 -1.41 21.46
CA THR A 250 13.39 -2.76 21.89
C THR A 250 12.37 -3.40 20.94
N GLU A 251 12.19 -2.83 19.75
CA GLU A 251 11.38 -3.42 18.69
C GLU A 251 12.05 -4.71 18.17
N LYS A 252 11.26 -5.76 17.99
CA LYS A 252 11.69 -7.01 17.35
C LYS A 252 10.74 -7.36 16.21
N ILE A 253 11.30 -7.90 15.14
CA ILE A 253 10.55 -8.57 14.09
C ILE A 253 10.35 -10.02 14.52
N LEU A 254 9.11 -10.42 14.77
CA LEU A 254 8.72 -11.75 15.23
C LEU A 254 7.63 -12.35 14.33
N PHE A 255 7.32 -13.63 14.54
CA PHE A 255 6.33 -14.38 13.78
C PHE A 255 5.12 -14.74 14.63
N HIS A 256 3.95 -14.82 14.00
CA HIS A 256 2.71 -15.29 14.62
C HIS A 256 1.91 -16.17 13.65
N GLY A 257 1.81 -17.46 13.94
CA GLY A 257 0.99 -18.40 13.18
C GLY A 257 -0.47 -18.33 13.61
N CYS A 258 -1.39 -18.32 12.63
CA CYS A 258 -2.82 -18.29 12.91
C CYS A 258 -3.62 -19.02 11.80
N ASN A 259 -4.94 -19.14 11.99
CA ASN A 259 -5.85 -19.57 10.93
C ASN A 259 -6.37 -18.35 10.14
N GLU A 260 -7.00 -18.60 8.99
CA GLU A 260 -7.46 -17.54 8.08
C GLU A 260 -8.48 -16.58 8.71
N ASP A 261 -9.43 -17.10 9.50
CA ASP A 261 -10.44 -16.28 10.20
C ASP A 261 -9.77 -15.31 11.20
N SER A 262 -8.77 -15.80 11.94
CA SER A 262 -7.98 -14.98 12.86
C SER A 262 -7.14 -13.98 12.10
N ALA A 263 -6.58 -14.35 10.94
CA ALA A 263 -5.80 -13.45 10.11
C ALA A 263 -6.63 -12.26 9.62
N ASN A 264 -7.85 -12.50 9.16
CA ASN A 264 -8.78 -11.43 8.77
C ASN A 264 -9.10 -10.52 9.97
N SER A 265 -9.39 -11.13 11.13
CA SER A 265 -9.69 -10.38 12.36
C SER A 265 -8.51 -9.51 12.82
N ILE A 266 -7.28 -10.04 12.79
CA ILE A 266 -6.06 -9.31 13.20
C ILE A 266 -5.78 -8.12 12.27
N VAL A 267 -6.03 -8.26 10.97
CA VAL A 267 -5.85 -7.16 10.00
C VAL A 267 -6.81 -6.00 10.28
N GLU A 268 -8.05 -6.32 10.65
CA GLU A 268 -9.10 -5.32 10.93
C GLU A 268 -8.95 -4.71 12.33
N GLU A 269 -8.75 -5.53 13.36
CA GLU A 269 -8.89 -5.17 14.78
C GLU A 269 -7.59 -5.26 15.59
N CYS A 270 -6.45 -5.55 14.96
CA CYS A 270 -5.16 -5.80 15.61
C CYS A 270 -5.13 -7.09 16.45
N PHE A 271 -4.00 -7.33 17.12
CA PHE A 271 -3.85 -8.40 18.10
C PHE A 271 -4.63 -8.07 19.37
N ASN A 272 -5.70 -8.84 19.62
CA ASN A 272 -6.55 -8.64 20.79
C ASN A 272 -6.26 -9.69 21.88
N ARG A 273 -5.79 -9.22 23.03
CA ARG A 273 -5.45 -10.09 24.17
C ARG A 273 -6.67 -10.79 24.79
N SER A 274 -7.91 -10.39 24.50
CA SER A 274 -9.09 -11.12 24.99
C SER A 274 -9.18 -12.55 24.44
N TYR A 275 -8.45 -12.85 23.37
CA TYR A 275 -8.28 -14.20 22.83
C TYR A 275 -7.08 -14.95 23.42
N ALA A 276 -6.40 -14.41 24.43
CA ALA A 276 -5.30 -15.09 25.10
C ALA A 276 -5.77 -16.44 25.67
N GLY A 277 -4.92 -17.46 25.53
CA GLY A 277 -5.15 -18.81 26.07
C GLY A 277 -5.79 -19.82 25.13
N VAL A 278 -6.16 -19.44 23.90
CA VAL A 278 -6.63 -20.39 22.87
C VAL A 278 -5.57 -21.48 22.59
N ASN A 279 -4.30 -21.12 22.58
CA ASN A 279 -3.17 -22.02 22.29
C ASN A 279 -2.28 -22.29 23.52
N GLY A 280 -2.77 -21.97 24.73
CA GLY A 280 -2.04 -22.09 25.98
C GLY A 280 -1.54 -20.76 26.54
N THR A 281 -1.18 -20.78 27.82
CA THR A 281 -0.78 -19.58 28.60
C THR A 281 0.52 -19.79 29.36
N VAL A 282 1.38 -20.75 29.00
CA VAL A 282 2.55 -21.20 29.80
C VAL A 282 3.42 -20.06 30.36
N TYR A 283 3.63 -18.99 29.56
CA TYR A 283 4.47 -17.84 29.89
C TYR A 283 3.66 -16.55 30.13
N GLY A 284 2.33 -16.64 30.18
CA GLY A 284 1.45 -15.50 30.43
C GLY A 284 0.12 -15.56 29.70
N GLN A 285 -0.85 -14.75 30.15
CA GLN A 285 -2.16 -14.57 29.53
C GLN A 285 -2.11 -13.34 28.61
N GLY A 286 -1.30 -13.43 27.55
CA GLY A 286 -1.13 -12.38 26.56
C GLY A 286 -1.05 -12.94 25.14
N VAL A 287 -0.57 -12.12 24.20
CA VAL A 287 -0.39 -12.51 22.80
C VAL A 287 1.05 -12.99 22.59
N TYR A 288 1.18 -14.15 21.96
CA TYR A 288 2.45 -14.87 21.78
C TYR A 288 3.06 -14.60 20.41
N PHE A 289 4.36 -14.36 20.40
CA PHE A 289 5.17 -14.17 19.20
C PHE A 289 6.44 -14.99 19.29
N ALA A 290 6.88 -15.56 18.17
CA ALA A 290 8.09 -16.36 18.12
C ALA A 290 9.20 -15.68 17.30
N THR A 291 10.45 -15.82 17.71
CA THR A 291 11.62 -15.41 16.90
C THR A 291 11.77 -16.28 15.65
N ASN A 292 11.21 -17.49 15.69
CA ASN A 292 11.37 -18.53 14.70
C ASN A 292 10.03 -18.80 13.97
N ALA A 293 10.03 -18.68 12.65
CA ALA A 293 8.84 -18.94 11.83
C ALA A 293 8.40 -20.41 11.91
N LYS A 294 9.34 -21.36 12.01
CA LYS A 294 9.05 -22.79 12.20
C LYS A 294 8.30 -23.07 13.49
N TYR A 295 8.60 -22.34 14.57
CA TYR A 295 7.81 -22.46 15.81
C TYR A 295 6.38 -21.99 15.57
N SER A 296 6.21 -20.81 14.94
CA SER A 296 4.91 -20.26 14.59
C SER A 296 4.10 -21.16 13.66
N HIS A 297 4.74 -21.92 12.76
CA HIS A 297 4.07 -22.85 11.84
C HIS A 297 3.19 -23.87 12.60
N SER A 298 3.64 -24.36 13.76
CA SER A 298 2.87 -25.31 14.57
C SER A 298 1.52 -24.80 15.08
N TYR A 299 1.28 -23.48 15.00
CA TYR A 299 0.03 -22.81 15.38
C TYR A 299 -0.83 -22.39 14.18
N THR A 300 -0.40 -22.71 12.96
CA THR A 300 -1.17 -22.47 11.75
C THR A 300 -2.08 -23.66 11.43
N ARG A 301 -3.12 -23.43 10.62
CA ARG A 301 -3.98 -24.48 10.07
C ARG A 301 -4.22 -24.19 8.60
N LEU A 302 -4.27 -25.24 7.78
CA LEU A 302 -4.61 -25.14 6.36
C LEU A 302 -6.00 -24.52 6.20
N ASN A 303 -6.11 -23.51 5.34
CA ASN A 303 -7.39 -22.96 4.91
C ASN A 303 -8.04 -23.83 3.81
N GLN A 304 -9.17 -23.38 3.27
CA GLN A 304 -9.88 -24.10 2.20
C GLN A 304 -9.09 -24.21 0.89
N ALA A 305 -8.10 -23.33 0.68
CA ALA A 305 -7.19 -23.36 -0.45
C ALA A 305 -5.91 -24.18 -0.18
N ASN A 306 -5.84 -24.90 0.95
CA ASN A 306 -4.66 -25.61 1.44
C ASN A 306 -3.45 -24.70 1.72
N GLU A 307 -3.69 -23.49 2.23
CA GLU A 307 -2.65 -22.53 2.57
C GLU A 307 -2.57 -22.31 4.08
N HIS A 308 -1.36 -22.12 4.59
CA HIS A 308 -1.06 -21.64 5.93
C HIS A 308 -0.97 -20.11 5.95
N CYS A 309 -1.41 -19.50 7.06
CA CYS A 309 -1.31 -18.06 7.29
C CYS A 309 -0.35 -17.75 8.44
N MET A 310 0.65 -16.89 8.20
CA MET A 310 1.58 -16.45 9.24
C MET A 310 1.87 -14.96 9.11
N PHE A 311 1.81 -14.24 10.22
CA PHE A 311 2.23 -12.84 10.25
C PHE A 311 3.72 -12.71 10.53
N VAL A 312 4.32 -11.72 9.90
CA VAL A 312 5.53 -11.02 10.36
C VAL A 312 5.08 -9.76 11.11
N VAL A 313 5.57 -9.60 12.33
CA VAL A 313 5.02 -8.66 13.30
C VAL A 313 6.13 -7.80 13.88
N LEU A 314 5.89 -6.49 13.96
CA LEU A 314 6.72 -5.59 14.75
C LEU A 314 6.23 -5.62 16.20
N VAL A 315 7.09 -6.03 17.14
CA VAL A 315 6.73 -6.26 18.53
C VAL A 315 7.63 -5.47 19.47
N LEU A 316 7.00 -4.65 20.31
CA LEU A 316 7.66 -3.85 21.35
C LEU A 316 7.86 -4.68 22.60
N VAL A 317 8.98 -5.42 22.66
CA VAL A 317 9.23 -6.35 23.77
C VAL A 317 9.68 -5.64 25.05
N GLY A 318 10.30 -4.46 24.95
CA GLY A 318 10.77 -3.71 26.11
C GLY A 318 11.65 -4.55 27.04
N LYS A 319 11.51 -4.33 28.36
CA LYS A 319 12.15 -5.18 29.37
C LYS A 319 11.37 -6.48 29.53
N SER A 320 11.97 -7.60 29.14
CA SER A 320 11.37 -8.93 29.30
C SER A 320 11.77 -9.62 30.60
N ILE A 321 10.88 -10.47 31.13
CA ILE A 321 11.16 -11.38 32.26
C ILE A 321 10.64 -12.79 31.95
N PHE A 322 11.20 -13.82 32.60
CA PHE A 322 10.66 -15.16 32.51
C PHE A 322 9.18 -15.22 32.92
N GLY A 323 8.35 -15.78 32.04
CA GLY A 323 6.90 -15.82 32.21
C GLY A 323 6.40 -16.99 33.07
N ASN A 324 5.17 -16.86 33.56
CA ASN A 324 4.42 -17.99 34.13
C ASN A 324 2.93 -17.89 33.79
N SER A 325 2.21 -19.02 33.91
CA SER A 325 0.85 -19.14 33.40
C SER A 325 -0.24 -18.36 34.12
N SER A 326 0.06 -17.86 35.31
CA SER A 326 -0.88 -17.03 36.08
C SER A 326 -0.77 -15.54 35.76
N MET A 327 0.27 -15.11 35.03
CA MET A 327 0.52 -13.69 34.74
C MET A 327 -0.50 -13.13 33.76
N LYS A 328 -1.30 -12.16 34.21
CA LYS A 328 -2.21 -11.37 33.34
C LYS A 328 -1.59 -10.09 32.81
N VAL A 329 -0.52 -9.65 33.45
CA VAL A 329 0.30 -8.49 33.13
C VAL A 329 1.73 -8.80 33.58
N PRO A 330 2.76 -8.19 32.97
CA PRO A 330 4.13 -8.39 33.42
C PRO A 330 4.32 -7.76 34.82
N PRO A 331 5.26 -8.27 35.64
CA PRO A 331 5.64 -7.66 36.90
C PRO A 331 6.07 -6.19 36.72
N LYS A 332 5.94 -5.39 37.78
CA LYS A 332 6.31 -3.97 37.76
C LYS A 332 7.76 -3.80 37.28
N GLY A 333 7.94 -2.97 36.25
CA GLY A 333 9.25 -2.68 35.66
C GLY A 333 9.58 -3.50 34.41
N TYR A 334 8.72 -4.45 34.04
CA TYR A 334 8.81 -5.25 32.82
C TYR A 334 7.64 -4.94 31.89
N ASP A 335 7.85 -5.18 30.60
CA ASP A 335 6.93 -4.82 29.51
C ASP A 335 6.40 -6.05 28.77
N SER A 336 7.14 -7.17 28.83
CA SER A 336 6.77 -8.45 28.24
C SER A 336 7.25 -9.61 29.12
N THR A 337 6.76 -10.81 28.82
CA THR A 337 7.33 -12.05 29.35
C THR A 337 7.93 -12.91 28.24
N THR A 338 8.81 -13.82 28.58
CA THR A 338 9.53 -14.68 27.63
C THR A 338 9.81 -16.06 28.23
N ASP A 339 10.15 -17.02 27.38
CA ASP A 339 10.76 -18.30 27.76
C ASP A 339 12.29 -18.19 27.93
N ASN A 340 12.85 -16.97 27.82
CA ASN A 340 14.29 -16.67 27.71
C ASN A 340 14.94 -17.19 26.43
N ASN A 341 14.16 -17.53 25.41
CA ASN A 341 14.68 -18.07 24.16
C ASN A 341 13.88 -17.58 22.95
N GLU A 342 12.90 -18.35 22.48
CA GLU A 342 12.24 -18.12 21.19
C GLU A 342 10.90 -17.39 21.31
N ILE A 343 10.34 -17.22 22.51
CA ILE A 343 8.97 -16.75 22.71
C ILE A 343 8.95 -15.42 23.47
N PHE A 344 8.12 -14.50 22.98
CA PHE A 344 7.74 -13.27 23.67
C PHE A 344 6.23 -13.18 23.81
N VAL A 345 5.76 -12.75 24.98
CA VAL A 345 4.34 -12.52 25.28
C VAL A 345 4.16 -11.06 25.68
N VAL A 346 3.28 -10.37 24.96
CA VAL A 346 2.92 -8.96 25.21
C VAL A 346 1.48 -8.85 25.71
N TYR A 347 1.19 -7.77 26.42
CA TYR A 347 -0.03 -7.65 27.23
C TYR A 347 -0.87 -6.41 26.88
N HIS A 348 -0.44 -5.64 25.90
CA HIS A 348 -1.12 -4.43 25.44
C HIS A 348 -1.32 -4.47 23.92
N ASP A 349 -2.50 -4.12 23.45
CA ASP A 349 -2.91 -4.29 22.04
C ASP A 349 -2.05 -3.44 21.09
N ALA A 350 -1.53 -2.30 21.57
CA ALA A 350 -0.59 -1.45 20.83
C ALA A 350 0.90 -1.87 20.91
N GLN A 351 1.24 -2.99 21.57
CA GLN A 351 2.64 -3.50 21.61
C GLN A 351 3.01 -4.31 20.37
N ALA A 352 2.06 -4.64 19.50
CA ALA A 352 2.31 -5.43 18.30
C ALA A 352 1.58 -4.84 17.10
N TYR A 353 2.25 -4.78 15.96
CA TYR A 353 1.66 -4.39 14.68
C TYR A 353 1.93 -5.48 13.65
N ALA A 354 0.85 -6.01 13.06
CA ALA A 354 0.96 -6.95 11.94
C ALA A 354 1.48 -6.19 10.72
N ASP A 355 2.69 -6.52 10.27
CA ASP A 355 3.39 -5.77 9.22
C ASP A 355 3.24 -6.46 7.86
N TYR A 356 3.37 -7.79 7.84
CA TYR A 356 3.12 -8.60 6.66
C TYR A 356 2.35 -9.87 7.00
N LEU A 357 1.49 -10.32 6.09
CA LEU A 357 0.87 -11.64 6.10
C LEU A 357 1.48 -12.50 5.00
N ILE A 358 2.07 -13.64 5.37
CA ILE A 358 2.62 -14.63 4.44
C ILE A 358 1.60 -15.77 4.30
N LYS A 359 1.23 -16.08 3.06
CA LYS A 359 0.46 -17.29 2.71
C LYS A 359 1.35 -18.27 1.98
N TYR A 360 1.36 -19.53 2.42
CA TYR A 360 2.25 -20.56 1.87
C TYR A 360 1.64 -21.96 1.99
N GLU A 361 2.13 -22.90 1.18
CA GLU A 361 1.77 -24.33 1.20
C GLU A 361 2.82 -25.18 1.90
#